data_AF-A0A843GU06-F1
#
_entry.id   AF-A0A843GU06-F1
#
_cell.length_a   1.000
_cell.length_b   1.000
_cell.length_c   1.000
_cell.angle_alpha   90.00
_cell.angle_beta   90.00
_cell.angle_gamma   90.00
#
_symmetry.space_group_name_H-M   'P 1'
#
loop_
_entity.id
_entity.type
_entity.pdbx_description
1 polymer ?
#
loop_
_entity_poly.entity_id
_entity_poly.type
_entity_poly.pdbx_seq_one_letter_code
_entity_poly.pdbx_strand_id
1 'polypeptide(L)'
;MLGSRETGKSYAVTDYFCHMYKTKGIPFIWLRLTEKATQKLLTNNAEKLVDPDLRRRYGLNLKTKGNNVYDVVEEEYTTKKGKIEKREISRKLFARVYAISTFYNDKGSIYDNEFLKMNPDNQYLVAIDEFQRESGEKNTFDITYSIVNQLENLLRSTKERTKVFFIGNTLENASDILCAFNFIPETWGTFKLKSKRCVIENIEPTELYKQRRQGTIADILLPSASTFTNKQNVDDTLVDKRPLVSPNYVIKFTKDQSHWYTV
;
A
#
# COMPACT_ATOMS: atom_id res chain seq x y z
N MET A 1 2.20 8.14 14.50
CA MET A 1 1.53 9.40 14.09
C MET A 1 0.11 9.04 13.65
N LEU A 2 -0.94 9.64 14.23
CA LEU A 2 -2.33 9.34 13.84
C LEU A 2 -2.61 9.99 12.48
N GLY A 3 -2.50 9.19 11.41
CA GLY A 3 -2.77 9.61 10.04
C GLY A 3 -4.18 10.15 9.82
N SER A 4 -4.51 10.48 8.57
CA SER A 4 -5.86 10.95 8.20
C SER A 4 -6.92 10.02 8.77
N ARG A 5 -7.85 10.57 9.58
CA ARG A 5 -8.99 9.89 10.25
C ARG A 5 -8.68 9.13 11.53
N GLU A 6 -7.51 9.34 12.14
CA GLU A 6 -7.05 8.66 13.37
C GLU A 6 -6.86 7.14 13.25
N THR A 7 -7.28 6.54 12.14
CA THR A 7 -6.89 5.20 11.74
C THR A 7 -5.51 5.27 11.11
N GLY A 8 -4.46 4.98 11.88
CA GLY A 8 -3.10 4.82 11.36
C GLY A 8 -3.02 3.62 10.43
N LYS A 9 -3.50 3.73 9.19
CA LYS A 9 -3.61 2.60 8.23
C LYS A 9 -2.26 1.92 7.99
N SER A 10 -1.26 2.70 7.57
CA SER A 10 0.10 2.19 7.36
C SER A 10 0.71 1.70 8.68
N TYR A 11 0.45 2.38 9.80
CA TYR A 11 0.90 1.94 11.13
C TYR A 11 0.36 0.55 11.50
N ALA A 12 -0.96 0.31 11.34
CA ALA A 12 -1.59 -0.96 11.68
C ALA A 12 -1.05 -2.11 10.82
N VAL A 13 -0.83 -1.87 9.53
CA VAL A 13 -0.21 -2.86 8.63
C VAL A 13 1.24 -3.12 9.02
N THR A 14 2.01 -2.07 9.31
CA THR A 14 3.41 -2.21 9.77
C THR A 14 3.51 -2.93 11.12
N ASP A 15 2.62 -2.66 12.07
CA ASP A 15 2.55 -3.36 13.36
C ASP A 15 2.28 -4.85 13.16
N TYR A 16 1.29 -5.19 12.32
CA TYR A 16 1.01 -6.57 11.93
C TYR A 16 2.24 -7.24 11.29
N PHE A 17 2.94 -6.57 10.38
CA PHE A 17 4.16 -7.11 9.76
C PHE A 17 5.31 -7.29 10.75
N CYS A 18 5.52 -6.33 11.66
CA CYS A 18 6.54 -6.45 12.71
C CYS A 18 6.23 -7.63 13.65
N HIS A 19 4.96 -7.82 14.01
CA HIS A 19 4.51 -8.97 14.77
C HIS A 19 4.83 -10.28 14.04
N MET A 20 4.38 -10.42 12.78
CA MET A 20 4.63 -11.61 11.96
C MET A 20 6.12 -11.90 11.80
N TYR A 21 6.94 -10.88 11.64
CA TYR A 21 8.39 -11.01 11.59
C TYR A 21 8.96 -11.53 12.91
N LYS A 22 8.58 -10.94 14.04
CA LYS A 22 9.14 -11.32 15.35
C LYS A 22 8.67 -12.69 15.84
N THR A 23 7.41 -13.05 15.59
CA THR A 23 6.86 -14.32 16.07
C THR A 23 7.11 -15.47 15.11
N LYS A 24 7.15 -15.22 13.79
CA LYS A 24 7.25 -16.27 12.76
C LYS A 24 8.46 -16.16 11.85
N GLY A 25 9.26 -15.11 11.95
CA GLY A 25 10.41 -14.89 11.07
C GLY A 25 10.05 -14.53 9.63
N ILE A 26 8.81 -14.10 9.39
CA ILE A 26 8.30 -13.85 8.03
C ILE A 26 8.64 -12.42 7.60
N PRO A 27 9.48 -12.22 6.57
CA PRO A 27 9.73 -10.90 6.01
C PRO A 27 8.53 -10.42 5.18
N PHE A 28 8.45 -9.13 4.94
CA PHE A 28 7.40 -8.53 4.10
C PHE A 28 7.95 -7.70 2.95
N ILE A 29 7.07 -7.37 2.01
CA ILE A 29 7.37 -6.51 0.87
C ILE A 29 6.56 -5.22 1.01
N TRP A 30 7.21 -4.08 0.84
CA TRP A 30 6.58 -2.76 0.84
C TRP A 30 6.75 -2.10 -0.53
N LEU A 31 5.64 -1.80 -1.19
CA LEU A 31 5.61 -1.21 -2.52
C LEU A 31 5.19 0.26 -2.42
N ARG A 32 5.89 1.10 -3.16
CA ARG A 32 5.55 2.51 -3.38
C ARG A 32 5.52 2.81 -4.87
N LEU A 33 4.80 3.85 -5.25
CA LEU A 33 4.62 4.17 -6.67
C LEU A 33 5.94 4.43 -7.41
N THR A 34 6.90 5.12 -6.78
CA THR A 34 8.15 5.59 -7.43
C THR A 34 9.40 5.28 -6.64
N GLU A 35 10.56 5.21 -7.31
CA GLU A 35 11.86 4.99 -6.66
C GLU A 35 12.23 6.08 -5.65
N LYS A 36 11.85 7.33 -5.93
CA LYS A 36 12.09 8.42 -4.97
C LYS A 36 11.31 8.20 -3.67
N ALA A 37 10.11 7.65 -3.76
CA ALA A 37 9.31 7.31 -2.58
C ALA A 37 9.93 6.12 -1.80
N THR A 38 10.43 5.10 -2.49
CA THR A 38 11.10 3.97 -1.82
C THR A 38 12.40 4.39 -1.15
N GLN A 39 13.23 5.21 -1.80
CA GLN A 39 14.48 5.73 -1.24
C GLN A 39 14.23 6.53 0.05
N LYS A 40 13.17 7.33 0.10
CA LYS A 40 12.77 8.03 1.33
C LYS A 40 12.47 7.07 2.47
N LEU A 41 11.81 5.93 2.20
CA LEU A 41 11.53 4.91 3.20
C LEU A 41 12.80 4.21 3.68
N LEU A 42 13.79 4.01 2.80
CA LEU A 42 15.05 3.34 3.08
C LEU A 42 16.10 4.25 3.73
N THR A 43 15.91 5.57 3.71
CA THR A 43 16.87 6.52 4.29
C THR A 43 17.03 6.30 5.81
N ASN A 44 18.22 6.59 6.34
CA ASN A 44 18.55 6.45 7.76
C ASN A 44 18.21 5.07 8.33
N ASN A 45 18.63 4.02 7.63
CA ASN A 45 18.37 2.63 8.01
C ASN A 45 16.88 2.30 8.13
N ALA A 46 16.06 2.77 7.20
CA ALA A 46 14.62 2.54 7.17
C ALA A 46 13.80 3.24 8.28
N GLU A 47 14.25 4.42 8.72
CA GLU A 47 13.61 5.20 9.78
C GLU A 47 12.14 5.55 9.46
N LYS A 48 11.85 5.82 8.19
CA LYS A 48 10.51 6.21 7.72
C LYS A 48 9.63 5.03 7.32
N LEU A 49 10.19 3.81 7.24
CA LEU A 49 9.43 2.59 6.95
C LEU A 49 8.73 2.05 8.19
N VAL A 50 9.39 2.10 9.34
CA VAL A 50 8.88 1.55 10.61
C VAL A 50 8.89 2.64 11.66
N ASP A 51 7.71 2.99 12.18
CA ASP A 51 7.58 4.00 13.21
C ASP A 51 8.50 3.70 14.41
N PRO A 52 9.12 4.75 15.02
CA PRO A 52 10.07 4.57 16.12
C PRO A 52 9.54 3.80 17.32
N ASP A 53 8.25 3.91 17.63
CA ASP A 53 7.63 3.18 18.73
C ASP A 53 7.48 1.69 18.43
N LEU A 54 7.15 1.31 17.18
CA LEU A 54 7.14 -0.09 16.75
C LEU A 54 8.55 -0.69 16.80
N ARG A 55 9.57 0.07 16.37
CA ARG A 55 10.97 -0.36 16.50
C ARG A 55 11.35 -0.68 17.94
N ARG A 56 10.98 0.18 18.88
CA ARG A 56 11.24 -0.04 20.31
C ARG A 56 10.44 -1.23 20.84
N ARG A 57 9.13 -1.29 20.53
CA ARG A 57 8.22 -2.37 20.99
C ARG A 57 8.71 -3.75 20.56
N TYR A 58 9.22 -3.88 19.33
CA TYR A 58 9.68 -5.14 18.77
C TYR A 58 11.19 -5.35 18.88
N GLY A 59 11.94 -4.41 19.48
CA GLY A 59 13.40 -4.48 19.58
C GLY A 59 14.06 -4.69 18.21
N LEU A 60 13.73 -3.84 17.24
CA LEU A 60 14.26 -3.89 15.87
C LEU A 60 15.50 -2.99 15.75
N ASN A 61 16.60 -3.55 15.27
CA ASN A 61 17.79 -2.81 14.89
C ASN A 61 17.99 -2.94 13.38
N LEU A 62 17.42 -2.00 12.63
CA LEU A 62 17.35 -2.11 11.19
C LEU A 62 18.59 -1.53 10.51
N LYS A 63 19.01 -2.15 9.41
CA LYS A 63 20.00 -1.63 8.45
C LYS A 63 19.53 -1.86 7.02
N THR A 64 19.87 -0.93 6.14
CA THR A 64 19.46 -0.98 4.73
C THR A 64 20.63 -1.31 3.81
N LYS A 65 20.42 -2.19 2.83
CA LYS A 65 21.37 -2.47 1.74
C LYS A 65 20.60 -2.67 0.44
N GLY A 66 20.73 -1.71 -0.48
CA GLY A 66 19.88 -1.66 -1.68
C GLY A 66 18.40 -1.55 -1.28
N ASN A 67 17.57 -2.39 -1.89
CA ASN A 67 16.13 -2.45 -1.60
C ASN A 67 15.78 -3.31 -0.37
N ASN A 68 16.78 -3.91 0.29
CA ASN A 68 16.55 -4.80 1.42
C ASN A 68 16.78 -4.08 2.74
N VAL A 69 15.91 -4.37 3.70
CA VAL A 69 16.02 -3.97 5.10
C VAL A 69 16.29 -5.23 5.92
N TYR A 70 17.29 -5.17 6.79
CA TYR A 70 17.71 -6.27 7.64
C TYR A 70 17.56 -5.89 9.11
N ASP A 71 17.05 -6.79 9.94
CA ASP A 71 17.22 -6.72 11.39
C ASP A 71 18.59 -7.33 11.73
N VAL A 72 19.41 -6.58 12.46
CA VAL A 72 20.78 -6.97 12.77
C VAL A 72 21.02 -7.06 14.27
N VAL A 73 21.79 -8.08 14.66
CA VAL A 73 22.30 -8.18 16.03
C VAL A 73 23.77 -7.76 15.99
N GLU A 74 24.11 -6.80 16.83
CA GLU A 74 25.46 -6.28 16.98
C GLU A 74 25.98 -6.59 18.37
N GLU A 75 27.27 -6.89 18.47
CA GLU A 75 27.97 -7.00 19.74
C GLU A 75 29.15 -6.04 19.80
N GLU A 76 29.42 -5.55 21.00
CA GLU A 76 30.58 -4.72 21.28
C GLU A 76 31.79 -5.60 21.53
N TYR A 77 32.92 -5.25 20.91
CA TYR A 77 34.20 -5.89 21.14
C TYR A 77 35.28 -4.84 21.33
N THR A 78 36.28 -5.18 22.16
CA THR A 78 37.42 -4.29 22.39
C THR A 78 38.52 -4.64 21.38
N THR A 79 38.89 -3.65 20.57
CA THR A 79 40.01 -3.80 19.62
C THR A 79 41.34 -3.91 20.36
N LYS A 80 42.38 -4.39 19.68
CA LYS A 80 43.76 -4.44 20.22
C LYS A 80 44.30 -3.08 20.69
N LYS A 81 43.67 -1.97 20.29
CA LYS A 81 44.02 -0.59 20.66
C LYS A 81 43.17 -0.05 21.84
N GLY A 82 42.38 -0.89 22.50
CA GLY A 82 41.51 -0.50 23.62
C GLY A 82 40.24 0.25 23.20
N LYS A 83 39.96 0.39 21.90
CA LYS A 83 38.73 1.04 21.39
C LYS A 83 37.59 0.04 21.33
N ILE A 84 36.42 0.41 21.85
CA ILE A 84 35.17 -0.36 21.71
C ILE A 84 34.62 -0.15 20.29
N GLU A 85 34.40 -1.25 19.57
CA GLU A 85 33.79 -1.27 18.25
C GLU A 85 32.62 -2.24 18.23
N LYS A 86 31.66 -2.01 17.32
CA LYS A 86 30.51 -2.90 17.13
C LYS A 86 30.74 -3.77 15.91
N ARG A 87 30.52 -5.07 16.03
CA ARG A 87 30.46 -5.99 14.89
C ARG A 87 29.09 -6.62 14.78
N GLU A 88 28.68 -6.84 13.54
CA GLU A 88 27.43 -7.52 13.22
C GLU A 88 27.61 -9.04 13.34
N ILE A 89 26.84 -9.68 14.22
CA ILE A 89 26.89 -11.14 14.44
C ILE A 89 25.73 -11.88 13.78
N SER A 90 24.64 -11.18 13.49
CA SER A 90 23.50 -11.76 12.79
C SER A 90 22.86 -10.73 11.87
N ARG A 91 22.41 -11.20 10.72
CA ARG A 91 21.65 -10.44 9.73
C ARG A 91 20.48 -11.28 9.27
N LYS A 92 19.26 -10.78 9.46
CA LYS A 92 18.04 -11.44 8.97
C LYS A 92 17.25 -10.47 8.12
N LEU A 93 16.76 -10.94 6.97
CA LEU A 93 15.92 -10.11 6.10
C LEU A 93 14.63 -9.75 6.83
N PHE A 94 14.37 -8.45 6.97
CA PHE A 94 13.17 -7.91 7.62
C PHE A 94 12.13 -7.50 6.58
N ALA A 95 12.55 -6.72 5.59
CA ALA A 95 11.66 -6.24 4.54
C ALA A 95 12.38 -6.06 3.20
N ARG A 96 11.61 -6.04 2.12
CA ARG A 96 12.06 -5.57 0.80
C ARG A 96 11.19 -4.39 0.37
N VAL A 97 11.80 -3.32 -0.13
CA VAL A 97 11.08 -2.12 -0.56
C VAL A 97 11.30 -1.92 -2.05
N TYR A 98 10.22 -1.98 -2.84
CA TYR A 98 10.29 -1.86 -4.31
C TYR A 98 9.40 -0.75 -4.86
N ALA A 99 9.81 -0.23 -6.01
CA ALA A 99 9.08 0.79 -6.73
C ALA A 99 8.24 0.16 -7.83
N ILE A 100 6.95 0.48 -7.86
CA ILE A 100 6.03 -0.01 -8.89
C ILE A 100 6.44 0.52 -10.27
N SER A 101 6.92 1.77 -10.34
CA SER A 101 7.35 2.41 -11.59
C SER A 101 8.47 1.68 -12.32
N THR A 102 9.28 0.88 -11.61
CA THR A 102 10.47 0.20 -12.17
C THR A 102 10.38 -1.32 -12.10
N PHE A 103 9.16 -1.87 -12.09
CA PHE A 103 8.87 -3.31 -12.05
C PHE A 103 9.61 -4.15 -13.11
N TYR A 104 9.99 -3.55 -14.24
CA TYR A 104 10.72 -4.24 -15.32
C TYR A 104 12.17 -4.57 -14.96
N ASN A 105 12.80 -3.83 -14.03
CA ASN A 105 14.15 -4.09 -13.55
C ASN A 105 14.21 -5.28 -12.56
N ASP A 106 13.07 -5.62 -11.98
CA ASP A 106 12.91 -6.56 -10.88
C ASP A 106 12.62 -8.00 -11.36
N LYS A 107 12.63 -8.25 -12.67
CA LYS A 107 12.28 -9.55 -13.25
C LYS A 107 13.30 -10.63 -12.89
N GLY A 108 12.83 -11.73 -12.31
CA GLY A 108 13.57 -12.99 -12.20
C GLY A 108 14.36 -13.22 -10.90
N SER A 109 14.58 -12.21 -10.06
CA SER A 109 15.48 -12.32 -8.89
C SER A 109 14.78 -12.33 -7.52
N ILE A 110 13.46 -12.09 -7.47
CA ILE A 110 12.77 -11.76 -6.21
C ILE A 110 11.93 -12.92 -5.66
N TYR A 111 11.39 -13.77 -6.53
CA TYR A 111 10.53 -14.89 -6.14
C TYR A 111 11.34 -16.10 -5.66
N ASP A 112 10.96 -16.63 -4.51
CA ASP A 112 11.49 -17.87 -3.95
C ASP A 112 10.37 -18.92 -3.99
N ASN A 113 10.55 -19.94 -4.84
CA ASN A 113 9.58 -21.01 -5.07
C ASN A 113 9.50 -22.02 -3.92
N GLU A 114 10.50 -22.05 -3.04
CA GLU A 114 10.58 -22.95 -1.89
C GLU A 114 10.13 -22.25 -0.60
N PHE A 115 10.06 -20.92 -0.57
CA PHE A 115 9.65 -20.14 0.60
C PHE A 115 8.40 -20.69 1.29
N LEU A 116 7.33 -20.95 0.54
CA LEU A 116 6.09 -21.50 1.11
C LEU A 116 6.18 -22.98 1.52
N LYS A 117 7.14 -23.74 0.99
CA LYS A 117 7.35 -25.16 1.32
C LYS A 117 8.25 -25.35 2.53
N MET A 118 9.17 -24.42 2.77
CA MET A 118 10.12 -24.47 3.88
C MET A 118 9.45 -24.42 5.26
N ASN A 119 8.33 -23.72 5.39
CA ASN A 119 7.57 -23.66 6.64
C ASN A 119 6.07 -23.51 6.35
N PRO A 120 5.18 -24.31 6.98
CA PRO A 120 3.73 -24.16 6.83
C PRO A 120 3.21 -22.78 7.23
N ASP A 121 3.87 -22.09 8.17
CA ASP A 121 3.51 -20.74 8.61
C ASP A 121 3.87 -19.64 7.60
N ASN A 122 4.77 -19.91 6.65
CA ASN A 122 5.22 -18.92 5.68
C ASN A 122 4.06 -18.44 4.82
N GLN A 123 4.03 -17.13 4.59
CA GLN A 123 3.05 -16.46 3.78
C GLN A 123 3.67 -15.22 3.14
N TYR A 124 3.23 -14.87 1.93
CA TYR A 124 3.64 -13.61 1.29
C TYR A 124 2.85 -12.45 1.89
N LEU A 125 3.57 -11.51 2.49
CA LEU A 125 3.02 -10.28 3.05
C LEU A 125 3.46 -9.10 2.17
N VAL A 126 2.49 -8.46 1.51
CA VAL A 126 2.75 -7.32 0.62
C VAL A 126 1.90 -6.14 1.06
N ALA A 127 2.51 -4.98 1.28
CA ALA A 127 1.81 -3.71 1.37
C ALA A 127 2.07 -2.88 0.12
N ILE A 128 1.02 -2.28 -0.41
CA ILE A 128 1.04 -1.33 -1.51
C ILE A 128 0.53 -0.01 -0.94
N ASP A 129 1.45 0.91 -0.72
CA ASP A 129 1.21 2.14 0.03
C ASP A 129 1.38 3.36 -0.86
N GLU A 130 0.50 4.35 -0.70
CA GLU A 130 0.38 5.52 -1.57
C GLU A 130 0.58 5.15 -3.06
N PHE A 131 -0.27 4.23 -3.51
CA PHE A 131 -0.25 3.73 -4.88
C PHE A 131 -0.99 4.64 -5.87
N GLN A 132 -1.64 5.67 -5.34
CA GLN A 132 -2.26 6.74 -6.09
C GLN A 132 -1.26 7.82 -6.49
N ARG A 133 -1.53 8.49 -7.61
CA ARG A 133 -0.85 9.75 -7.96
C ARG A 133 -1.45 10.91 -7.20
N GLU A 134 -0.61 11.89 -6.89
CA GLU A 134 -1.08 13.18 -6.41
C GLU A 134 -1.63 14.02 -7.56
N SER A 135 -2.61 14.88 -7.27
CA SER A 135 -3.17 15.79 -8.26
C SER A 135 -2.07 16.68 -8.84
N GLY A 136 -1.97 16.74 -10.17
CA GLY A 136 -0.94 17.50 -10.89
C GLY A 136 0.35 16.73 -11.17
N GLU A 137 0.51 15.49 -10.68
CA GLU A 137 1.62 14.64 -11.11
C GLU A 137 1.43 14.18 -12.57
N LYS A 138 2.52 14.20 -13.34
CA LYS A 138 2.51 13.75 -14.74
C LYS A 138 2.12 12.27 -14.81
N ASN A 139 1.18 11.93 -15.68
CA ASN A 139 0.86 10.55 -15.99
C ASN A 139 2.00 9.90 -16.79
N THR A 140 2.91 9.22 -16.09
CA THR A 140 4.14 8.64 -16.66
C THR A 140 4.01 7.16 -17.03
N PHE A 141 3.03 6.45 -16.50
CA PHE A 141 2.79 5.01 -16.73
C PHE A 141 1.38 4.58 -16.31
N ASP A 142 0.95 3.38 -16.68
CA ASP A 142 -0.30 2.78 -16.20
C ASP A 142 -0.07 2.12 -14.83
N ILE A 143 -0.65 2.70 -13.78
CA ILE A 143 -0.48 2.24 -12.39
C ILE A 143 -1.02 0.83 -12.20
N THR A 144 -2.22 0.56 -12.71
CA THR A 144 -2.89 -0.73 -12.56
C THR A 144 -2.10 -1.83 -13.26
N TYR A 145 -1.67 -1.57 -14.50
CA TYR A 145 -0.81 -2.50 -15.24
C TYR A 145 0.51 -2.75 -14.51
N SER A 146 1.19 -1.71 -14.05
CA SER A 146 2.47 -1.86 -13.33
C SER A 146 2.31 -2.59 -12.00
N ILE A 147 1.24 -2.35 -11.24
CA ILE A 147 0.96 -3.08 -10.00
C ILE A 147 0.73 -4.56 -10.26
N VAL A 148 -0.09 -4.90 -11.25
CA VAL A 148 -0.37 -6.30 -11.60
C VAL A 148 0.92 -7.01 -12.01
N ASN A 149 1.75 -6.40 -12.86
CA ASN A 149 3.03 -6.99 -13.27
C ASN A 149 4.02 -7.11 -12.11
N GLN A 150 4.07 -6.13 -11.19
CA GLN A 150 4.95 -6.23 -10.03
C GLN A 150 4.49 -7.34 -9.09
N LEU A 151 3.18 -7.46 -8.83
CA LEU A 151 2.63 -8.57 -8.05
C LEU A 151 2.89 -9.92 -8.72
N GLU A 152 2.78 -9.99 -10.05
CA GLU A 152 3.13 -11.20 -10.81
C GLU A 152 4.61 -11.55 -10.68
N ASN A 153 5.52 -10.57 -10.71
CA ASN A 153 6.95 -10.81 -10.50
C ASN A 153 7.25 -11.34 -9.09
N LEU A 154 6.56 -10.78 -8.08
CA LEU A 154 6.79 -11.08 -6.66
C LEU A 154 6.17 -12.40 -6.21
N LEU A 155 4.98 -12.72 -6.71
CA LEU A 155 4.16 -13.85 -6.25
C LEU A 155 4.08 -14.98 -7.28
N ARG A 156 4.44 -14.69 -8.54
CA ARG A 156 4.35 -15.63 -9.68
C ARG A 156 2.98 -16.27 -9.75
N SER A 157 2.94 -17.59 -9.88
CA SER A 157 1.71 -18.39 -9.96
C SER A 157 1.13 -18.75 -8.60
N THR A 158 1.66 -18.20 -7.49
CA THR A 158 1.20 -18.52 -6.15
C THR A 158 -0.21 -18.00 -5.90
N LYS A 159 -1.11 -18.90 -5.49
CA LYS A 159 -2.52 -18.59 -5.19
C LYS A 159 -2.87 -18.74 -3.71
N GLU A 160 -1.91 -19.17 -2.89
CA GLU A 160 -2.12 -19.58 -1.51
C GLU A 160 -1.24 -18.76 -0.57
N ARG A 161 -1.71 -18.57 0.67
CA ARG A 161 -0.93 -17.92 1.75
C ARG A 161 -0.31 -16.59 1.31
N THR A 162 -1.13 -15.76 0.66
CA THR A 162 -0.78 -14.41 0.24
C THR A 162 -1.74 -13.41 0.87
N LYS A 163 -1.19 -12.34 1.45
CA LYS A 163 -1.93 -11.17 1.89
C LYS A 163 -1.35 -9.93 1.23
N VAL A 164 -2.20 -9.24 0.46
CA VAL A 164 -1.85 -7.96 -0.17
C VAL A 164 -2.72 -6.87 0.45
N PHE A 165 -2.09 -5.86 1.03
CA PHE A 165 -2.74 -4.71 1.65
C PHE A 165 -2.59 -3.50 0.73
N PHE A 166 -3.70 -2.92 0.28
CA PHE A 166 -3.71 -1.66 -0.45
C PHE A 166 -4.03 -0.53 0.53
N ILE A 167 -3.13 0.44 0.64
CA ILE A 167 -3.23 1.56 1.57
C ILE A 167 -3.32 2.87 0.78
N GLY A 168 -4.56 3.34 0.61
CA GLY A 168 -4.88 4.57 -0.10
C GLY A 168 -5.45 5.64 0.83
N ASN A 169 -5.25 6.92 0.49
CA ASN A 169 -5.77 8.03 1.29
C ASN A 169 -7.15 8.50 0.86
N THR A 170 -7.46 8.47 -0.44
CA THR A 170 -8.71 8.99 -1.02
C THR A 170 -9.30 8.02 -2.03
N LEU A 171 -10.62 8.02 -2.15
CA LEU A 171 -11.33 7.18 -3.13
C LEU A 171 -11.14 7.69 -4.56
N GLU A 172 -11.17 9.00 -4.74
CA GLU A 172 -10.96 9.64 -6.06
C GLU A 172 -9.59 9.28 -6.64
N ASN A 173 -8.53 9.32 -5.83
CA ASN A 173 -7.19 9.02 -6.32
C ASN A 173 -6.92 7.50 -6.40
N ALA A 174 -7.77 6.68 -5.76
CA ALA A 174 -7.70 5.22 -5.84
C ALA A 174 -8.55 4.65 -7.00
N SER A 175 -9.21 5.49 -7.81
CA SER A 175 -10.13 5.07 -8.86
C SER A 175 -9.52 4.05 -9.82
N ASP A 176 -8.28 4.27 -10.26
CA ASP A 176 -7.59 3.37 -11.23
C ASP A 176 -7.50 1.93 -10.72
N ILE A 177 -7.28 1.76 -9.41
CA ILE A 177 -7.18 0.45 -8.76
C ILE A 177 -8.55 -0.09 -8.38
N LEU A 178 -9.46 0.75 -7.90
CA LEU A 178 -10.85 0.37 -7.62
C LEU A 178 -11.57 -0.13 -8.88
N CYS A 179 -11.27 0.44 -10.04
CA CYS A 179 -11.71 -0.05 -11.35
C CYS A 179 -11.23 -1.48 -11.62
N ALA A 180 -10.02 -1.88 -11.21
CA ALA A 180 -9.56 -3.27 -11.36
C ALA A 180 -10.38 -4.27 -10.52
N PHE A 181 -11.00 -3.78 -9.44
CA PHE A 181 -11.93 -4.54 -8.60
C PHE A 181 -13.39 -4.47 -9.11
N ASN A 182 -13.68 -3.67 -10.13
CA ASN A 182 -15.03 -3.34 -10.61
C ASN A 182 -15.94 -2.89 -9.47
N PHE A 183 -15.39 -2.08 -8.55
CA PHE A 183 -16.12 -1.66 -7.35
C PHE A 183 -15.66 -0.30 -6.86
N ILE A 184 -16.60 0.63 -6.68
CA ILE A 184 -16.38 1.93 -6.06
C ILE A 184 -17.34 2.02 -4.88
N PRO A 185 -16.86 2.18 -3.63
CA PRO A 185 -17.74 2.27 -2.47
C PRO A 185 -18.46 3.63 -2.43
N GLU A 186 -19.79 3.59 -2.52
CA GLU A 186 -20.65 4.80 -2.39
C GLU A 186 -20.88 5.22 -0.93
N THR A 187 -20.70 4.29 0.01
CA THR A 187 -20.92 4.51 1.45
C THR A 187 -19.71 4.11 2.28
N TRP A 188 -19.64 4.60 3.52
CA TRP A 188 -18.65 4.14 4.49
C TRP A 188 -18.98 2.72 4.95
N GLY A 189 -17.95 1.91 5.19
CA GLY A 189 -18.10 0.55 5.70
C GLY A 189 -17.07 -0.43 5.14
N THR A 190 -17.32 -1.70 5.44
CA THR A 190 -16.48 -2.83 5.02
C THR A 190 -17.22 -3.65 3.98
N PHE A 191 -16.61 -3.79 2.80
CA PHE A 191 -17.20 -4.45 1.64
C PHE A 191 -16.41 -5.70 1.28
N LYS A 192 -17.09 -6.84 1.20
CA LYS A 192 -16.48 -8.13 0.83
C LYS A 192 -16.80 -8.48 -0.62
N LEU A 193 -15.80 -8.42 -1.49
CA LEU A 193 -15.89 -8.80 -2.90
C LEU A 193 -15.50 -10.27 -3.06
N LYS A 194 -16.48 -11.19 -2.94
CA LYS A 194 -16.24 -12.65 -2.99
C LYS A 194 -15.53 -13.08 -4.27
N SER A 195 -15.95 -12.57 -5.43
CA SER A 195 -15.38 -12.92 -6.75
C SER A 195 -13.91 -12.50 -6.90
N LYS A 196 -13.49 -11.45 -6.18
CA LYS A 196 -12.11 -10.92 -6.20
C LYS A 196 -11.30 -11.33 -4.97
N ARG A 197 -11.88 -12.11 -4.04
CA ARG A 197 -11.28 -12.49 -2.76
C ARG A 197 -10.71 -11.28 -1.99
N CYS A 198 -11.41 -10.16 -2.06
CA CYS A 198 -10.94 -8.87 -1.56
C CYS A 198 -11.91 -8.34 -0.48
N VAL A 199 -11.35 -7.60 0.49
CA VAL A 199 -12.09 -6.80 1.45
C VAL A 199 -11.65 -5.35 1.27
N ILE A 200 -12.60 -4.45 1.09
CA ILE A 200 -12.37 -3.02 0.94
C ILE A 200 -12.97 -2.32 2.14
N GLU A 201 -12.17 -1.53 2.84
CA GLU A 201 -12.60 -0.75 4.00
C GLU A 201 -12.61 0.73 3.63
N ASN A 202 -13.82 1.30 3.54
CA ASN A 202 -14.03 2.72 3.34
C ASN A 202 -14.34 3.37 4.69
N ILE A 203 -13.31 3.85 5.38
CA ILE A 203 -13.40 4.28 6.79
C ILE A 203 -13.92 5.71 6.90
N GLU A 204 -15.00 5.92 7.65
CA GLU A 204 -15.54 7.26 7.93
C GLU A 204 -14.56 8.11 8.78
N PRO A 205 -14.42 9.43 8.51
CA PRO A 205 -13.70 10.32 9.42
C PRO A 205 -14.36 10.38 10.81
N THR A 206 -13.56 10.11 11.86
CA THR A 206 -14.03 10.22 13.25
C THR A 206 -14.34 11.66 13.64
N GLU A 207 -15.21 11.86 14.63
CA GLU A 207 -15.50 13.20 15.18
C GLU A 207 -14.25 13.86 15.77
N LEU A 208 -13.38 13.09 16.44
CA LEU A 208 -12.09 13.56 16.94
C LEU A 208 -11.21 14.12 15.82
N TYR A 209 -11.17 13.44 14.67
CA TYR A 209 -10.45 13.94 13.50
C TYR A 209 -11.05 15.25 12.97
N LYS A 210 -12.38 15.35 12.90
CA LYS A 210 -13.07 16.58 12.46
C LYS A 210 -12.77 17.74 13.40
N GLN A 211 -12.81 17.53 14.72
CA GLN A 211 -12.49 18.53 15.73
C GLN A 211 -11.02 18.98 15.65
N ARG A 212 -10.08 18.04 15.54
CA ARG A 212 -8.65 18.36 15.40
C ARG A 212 -8.35 19.16 14.12
N ARG A 213 -9.16 18.98 13.07
CA ARG A 213 -9.00 19.69 11.81
C ARG A 213 -9.49 21.14 11.89
N GLN A 214 -10.47 21.44 12.74
CA GLN A 214 -11.02 22.78 12.86
C GLN A 214 -9.92 23.80 13.17
N GLY A 215 -9.86 24.86 12.37
CA GLY A 215 -8.87 25.93 12.53
C GLY A 215 -7.45 25.60 12.05
N THR A 216 -7.23 24.42 11.45
CA THR A 216 -5.96 24.15 10.77
C THR A 216 -5.86 24.95 9.47
N ILE A 217 -4.64 25.18 8.98
CA ILE A 217 -4.41 25.87 7.69
C ILE A 217 -5.17 25.18 6.55
N ALA A 218 -5.24 23.85 6.55
CA ALA A 218 -5.98 23.10 5.54
C ALA A 218 -7.50 23.31 5.63
N ASP A 219 -8.03 23.49 6.84
CA ASP A 219 -9.44 23.82 7.07
C ASP A 219 -9.77 25.25 6.62
N ILE A 220 -8.85 26.18 6.87
CA ILE A 220 -9.00 27.59 6.48
C ILE A 220 -8.90 27.76 4.96
N LEU A 221 -7.91 27.11 4.32
CA LEU A 221 -7.62 27.32 2.90
C LEU A 221 -8.46 26.43 1.98
N LEU A 222 -8.77 25.19 2.40
CA LEU A 222 -9.44 24.19 1.58
C LEU A 222 -10.43 23.34 2.41
N PRO A 223 -11.47 23.96 3.03
CA PRO A 223 -12.39 23.27 3.95
C PRO A 223 -13.08 22.07 3.28
N SER A 224 -13.44 22.21 2.01
CA SER A 224 -14.25 21.27 1.23
C SER A 224 -13.47 20.31 0.32
N ALA A 225 -12.12 20.35 0.30
CA ALA A 225 -11.37 19.49 -0.62
C ALA A 225 -11.62 17.99 -0.34
N SER A 226 -11.81 17.23 -1.43
CA SER A 226 -12.20 15.82 -1.42
C SER A 226 -11.21 14.95 -0.66
N THR A 227 -9.93 15.32 -0.64
CA THR A 227 -8.86 14.67 0.13
C THR A 227 -9.13 14.58 1.63
N PHE A 228 -10.00 15.43 2.15
CA PHE A 228 -10.31 15.49 3.58
C PHE A 228 -11.66 14.86 3.93
N THR A 229 -12.65 15.00 3.07
CA THR A 229 -14.00 14.47 3.30
C THR A 229 -14.17 13.04 2.75
N ASN A 230 -13.47 12.68 1.66
CA ASN A 230 -13.70 11.53 0.75
C ASN A 230 -15.19 11.18 0.51
N LYS A 231 -16.11 12.12 0.72
CA LYS A 231 -17.52 11.90 0.44
C LYS A 231 -17.69 12.04 -1.07
N GLN A 232 -17.92 10.94 -1.76
CA GLN A 232 -18.33 11.01 -3.15
C GLN A 232 -19.77 11.50 -3.20
N ASN A 233 -19.97 12.66 -3.82
CA ASN A 233 -21.31 13.08 -4.24
C ASN A 233 -21.52 12.49 -5.63
N VAL A 234 -22.09 11.29 -5.69
CA VAL A 234 -22.47 10.68 -6.97
C VAL A 234 -23.85 11.22 -7.33
N ASP A 235 -23.97 11.82 -8.52
CA ASP A 235 -25.28 12.15 -9.09
C ASP A 235 -25.82 10.90 -9.78
N ASP A 236 -26.68 10.18 -9.08
CA ASP A 236 -27.36 8.97 -9.57
C ASP A 236 -28.80 9.26 -10.01
N THR A 237 -29.19 10.53 -10.16
CA THR A 237 -30.57 10.92 -10.47
C THR A 237 -31.09 10.32 -11.78
N LEU A 238 -30.19 10.04 -12.72
CA LEU A 238 -30.50 9.43 -14.03
C LEU A 238 -30.21 7.92 -14.09
N VAL A 239 -29.73 7.30 -13.00
CA VAL A 239 -29.39 5.88 -12.96
C VAL A 239 -30.58 5.07 -12.47
N ASP A 240 -31.16 4.27 -13.36
CA ASP A 240 -32.20 3.30 -12.99
C ASP A 240 -31.59 2.10 -12.24
N LYS A 241 -31.92 1.95 -10.96
CA LYS A 241 -31.41 0.88 -10.08
C LYS A 241 -32.27 -0.41 -10.14
N ARG A 242 -33.29 -0.46 -10.98
CA ARG A 242 -34.11 -1.67 -11.15
C ARG A 242 -33.30 -2.81 -11.79
N PRO A 243 -33.63 -4.08 -11.50
CA PRO A 243 -32.98 -5.22 -12.17
C PRO A 243 -33.13 -5.11 -13.69
N LEU A 244 -32.01 -5.05 -14.39
CA LEU A 244 -31.99 -5.03 -15.86
C LEU A 244 -32.29 -6.43 -16.39
N VAL A 245 -33.30 -6.55 -17.26
CA VAL A 245 -33.71 -7.83 -17.87
C VAL A 245 -32.98 -8.05 -19.20
N SER A 246 -32.75 -6.98 -19.95
CA SER A 246 -32.01 -6.96 -21.21
C SER A 246 -31.39 -5.57 -21.41
N PRO A 247 -30.20 -5.46 -22.03
CA PRO A 247 -29.70 -4.16 -22.45
C PRO A 247 -30.64 -3.60 -23.53
N ASN A 248 -31.30 -2.49 -23.22
CA ASN A 248 -32.18 -1.81 -24.18
C ASN A 248 -31.40 -0.85 -25.07
N TYR A 249 -30.26 -0.33 -24.57
CA TYR A 249 -29.44 0.64 -25.28
C TYR A 249 -27.94 0.38 -25.09
N VAL A 250 -27.16 0.46 -26.17
CA VAL A 250 -25.68 0.53 -26.11
C VAL A 250 -25.23 1.97 -26.35
N ILE A 251 -24.53 2.56 -25.37
CA ILE A 251 -23.92 3.89 -25.52
C ILE A 251 -22.46 3.72 -25.90
N LYS A 252 -22.09 4.16 -27.11
CA LYS A 252 -20.70 4.12 -27.58
C LYS A 252 -20.08 5.51 -27.53
N PHE A 253 -19.05 5.68 -26.72
CA PHE A 253 -18.22 6.88 -26.74
C PHE A 253 -16.96 6.62 -27.55
N THR A 254 -16.69 7.49 -28.53
CA THR A 254 -15.39 7.56 -29.19
C THR A 254 -14.83 8.98 -29.07
N LYS A 255 -13.56 9.18 -29.48
CA LYS A 255 -12.95 10.52 -29.51
C LYS A 255 -13.73 11.49 -30.42
N ASP A 256 -14.44 10.96 -31.42
CA ASP A 256 -15.30 11.74 -32.31
C ASP A 256 -16.75 11.68 -31.81
N GLN A 257 -17.33 12.85 -31.57
CA GLN A 257 -18.68 13.04 -31.06
C GLN A 257 -19.74 12.61 -32.09
N SER A 258 -19.41 12.63 -33.39
CA SER A 258 -20.30 12.18 -34.46
C SER A 258 -20.58 10.67 -34.43
N HIS A 259 -19.73 9.90 -33.75
CA HIS A 259 -19.89 8.45 -33.60
C HIS A 259 -20.65 8.05 -32.34
N TRP A 260 -21.16 9.03 -31.59
CA TRP A 260 -21.98 8.76 -30.42
C TRP A 260 -23.40 8.44 -30.88
N TYR A 261 -23.86 7.22 -30.62
CA TYR A 261 -25.24 6.84 -30.87
C TYR A 261 -25.72 5.87 -29.79
N THR A 262 -27.05 5.78 -29.67
CA THR A 262 -27.78 4.82 -28.85
C THR A 262 -28.44 3.81 -29.80
N VAL A 263 -28.23 2.51 -29.55
CA VAL A 263 -28.97 1.41 -30.21
C VAL A 263 -29.75 0.66 -29.18
#